data_AF-A0AAW1U1N6-F1
#
_entry.id   AF-A0AAW1U1N6-F1
#
_cell.length_a   1.000
_cell.length_b   1.000
_cell.length_c   1.000
_cell.angle_alpha   90.00
_cell.angle_beta   90.00
_cell.angle_gamma   90.00
#
_symmetry.space_group_name_H-M   'P 1'
#
loop_
_entity.id
_entity.type
_entity.pdbx_description
1 polymer ?
#
loop_
_entity_poly.entity_id
_entity_poly.type
_entity_poly.pdbx_seq_one_letter_code
_entity_poly.pdbx_strand_id
1 'polypeptide(L)'
;MMSFSNNKGSLYDNIHTIEVKNECNFVEKKSVHIVVKKNSDGSLLMKLRDTNCFLFNYTSLIYKNTFQLMKKEQSLDIDFDEFETHLLDMLLSNSNNEMLLRCELYPDESKCCLVFYEKSRIKSLIFLTIEMLLTNQKELFEEMENSMRLLQETNRNLTRQLNSIGEKLKHKENQIIEHGVFAKELEQKFMEDMQNVNKVFLYSLRQCESTLTEKVLVVSGKLVKLLGDINIVKNESNLKSESSARLLQSMENLRIENFENVSVINKLKADCTSYEKIIRDLENDVIKLSQLNDENNKKIVDLQNKVEEYRKDLENSAVVIAKKSELYNELKQDMEQANQVIRNYNKHYDIKAEEVDELKELIKCKDNLIKEQIFQNNQLFKEYHEYKVNFNSEELDKLLMEISEAKIKIETLEKEKREIAKLNGLLTKKLSSTCLFSDGKN
;
A
#
# COMPACT_ATOMS: atom_id res chain seq x y z
N MET A 1 5.07 -9.64 16.63
CA MET A 1 5.08 -10.90 17.41
C MET A 1 5.19 -12.07 16.44
N MET A 2 6.38 -12.66 16.32
CA MET A 2 6.57 -13.88 15.53
C MET A 2 6.44 -15.07 16.47
N SER A 3 5.31 -15.78 16.39
CA SER A 3 5.13 -17.10 17.00
C SER A 3 6.03 -18.09 16.26
N PHE A 4 7.08 -18.58 16.91
CA PHE A 4 7.87 -19.67 16.36
C PHE A 4 7.06 -20.96 16.44
N SER A 5 6.73 -21.50 15.27
CA SER A 5 6.20 -22.85 15.03
C SER A 5 4.80 -23.17 15.56
N ASN A 6 3.92 -23.52 14.62
CA ASN A 6 2.71 -24.28 14.87
C ASN A 6 3.11 -25.73 15.17
N ASN A 7 3.71 -25.99 16.33
CA ASN A 7 3.96 -27.35 16.83
C ASN A 7 2.62 -27.93 17.27
N LYS A 8 1.98 -28.72 16.41
CA LYS A 8 0.81 -29.53 16.78
C LYS A 8 1.23 -30.45 17.94
N GLY A 9 0.93 -30.06 19.18
CA GLY A 9 1.23 -30.84 20.39
C GLY A 9 1.82 -30.06 21.59
N SER A 10 2.11 -28.76 21.48
CA SER A 10 2.43 -27.94 22.67
C SER A 10 1.16 -27.40 23.34
N LEU A 11 1.12 -27.52 24.66
CA LEU A 11 0.09 -26.93 25.52
C LEU A 11 0.40 -25.45 25.82
N TYR A 12 1.69 -25.12 25.87
CA TYR A 12 2.20 -23.77 26.10
C TYR A 12 3.49 -23.54 25.32
N ASP A 13 3.63 -22.36 24.72
CA ASP A 13 4.79 -22.01 23.89
C ASP A 13 4.92 -20.47 23.84
N ASN A 14 5.57 -19.87 24.85
CA ASN A 14 5.70 -18.42 24.95
C ASN A 14 7.06 -17.99 25.51
N ILE A 15 7.43 -16.73 25.27
CA ILE A 15 8.65 -16.10 25.77
C ILE A 15 8.29 -15.23 26.98
N HIS A 16 9.06 -15.37 28.06
CA HIS A 16 8.95 -14.60 29.29
C HIS A 16 10.27 -13.94 29.64
N THR A 17 10.22 -12.81 30.34
CA THR A 17 11.42 -12.26 31.00
C THR A 17 11.39 -12.68 32.47
N ILE A 18 12.35 -13.49 32.90
CA ILE A 18 12.43 -13.98 34.29
C ILE A 18 13.72 -13.54 34.95
N GLU A 19 13.70 -13.47 36.28
CA GLU A 19 14.92 -13.32 37.08
C GLU A 19 15.64 -14.67 37.14
N VAL A 20 16.94 -14.68 36.90
CA VAL A 20 17.80 -15.85 37.08
C VAL A 20 18.80 -15.52 38.17
N LYS A 21 18.79 -16.34 39.23
CA LYS A 21 19.61 -16.17 40.41
C LYS A 21 20.66 -17.26 40.45
N ASN A 22 21.93 -16.87 40.50
CA ASN A 22 23.03 -17.82 40.69
C ASN A 22 23.40 -17.99 42.17
N GLU A 23 24.34 -18.89 42.44
CA GLU A 23 24.83 -19.18 43.80
C GLU A 23 25.39 -17.96 44.54
N CYS A 24 26.03 -17.04 43.82
CA CYS A 24 26.61 -15.81 44.36
C CYS A 24 25.54 -14.76 44.73
N ASN A 25 24.26 -15.11 44.71
CA ASN A 25 23.11 -14.19 44.82
C ASN A 25 23.10 -13.09 43.75
N PHE A 26 23.85 -13.26 42.66
CA PHE A 26 23.74 -12.37 41.51
C PHE A 26 22.43 -12.70 40.78
N VAL A 27 21.67 -11.64 40.49
CA VAL A 27 20.37 -11.73 39.82
C VAL A 27 20.50 -11.03 38.48
N GLU A 28 20.26 -11.77 37.42
CA GLU A 28 20.16 -11.25 36.06
C GLU A 28 18.73 -11.46 35.52
N LYS A 29 18.35 -10.67 34.52
CA LYS A 29 17.08 -10.86 33.81
C LYS A 29 17.37 -11.55 32.48
N LYS A 30 16.76 -12.71 32.26
CA LYS A 30 16.87 -13.45 30.99
C LYS A 30 15.52 -13.53 30.28
N SER A 31 15.57 -13.45 28.96
CA SER A 31 14.44 -13.76 28.09
C SER A 31 14.44 -15.26 27.85
N VAL A 32 13.47 -15.95 28.43
CA VAL A 32 13.36 -17.40 28.38
C VAL A 32 12.12 -17.82 27.62
N HIS A 33 12.30 -18.76 26.71
CA HIS A 33 11.27 -19.51 26.05
C HIS A 33 10.83 -20.67 26.93
N ILE A 34 9.56 -20.67 27.34
CA ILE A 34 8.94 -21.73 28.13
C ILE A 34 8.00 -22.51 27.25
N VAL A 35 8.24 -23.83 27.18
CA VAL A 35 7.42 -24.76 26.39
C VAL A 35 6.90 -25.85 27.31
N VAL A 36 5.58 -26.08 27.29
CA VAL A 36 4.93 -27.19 27.99
C VAL A 36 4.30 -28.10 26.96
N LYS A 37 4.61 -29.40 27.02
CA LYS A 37 4.08 -30.44 26.15
C LYS A 37 3.54 -31.59 26.99
N LYS A 38 2.48 -32.22 26.49
CA LYS A 38 1.97 -33.47 27.04
C LYS A 38 2.46 -34.61 26.18
N ASN A 39 3.16 -35.55 26.80
CA ASN A 39 3.61 -36.77 26.14
C ASN A 39 2.47 -37.78 26.02
N SER A 40 2.61 -38.74 25.12
CA SER A 40 1.61 -39.80 24.87
C SER A 40 1.36 -40.71 26.09
N ASP A 41 2.33 -40.81 27.00
CA ASP A 41 2.22 -41.53 28.28
C ASP A 41 1.52 -40.72 29.39
N GLY A 42 1.06 -39.50 29.07
CA GLY A 42 0.40 -38.59 30.01
C GLY A 42 1.34 -37.78 30.89
N SER A 43 2.67 -37.91 30.74
CA SER A 43 3.63 -37.06 31.44
C SER A 43 3.67 -35.63 30.87
N LEU A 44 4.00 -34.66 31.72
CA LEU A 44 4.20 -33.27 31.31
C LEU A 44 5.68 -32.98 31.14
N LEU A 45 6.06 -32.53 29.96
CA LEU A 45 7.41 -32.06 29.64
C LEU A 45 7.41 -30.54 29.65
N MET A 46 8.15 -29.94 30.58
CA MET A 46 8.38 -28.51 30.63
C MET A 46 9.83 -28.22 30.25
N LYS A 47 10.02 -27.33 29.28
CA LYS A 47 11.35 -26.86 28.86
C LYS A 47 11.47 -25.36 29.07
N LEU A 48 12.63 -24.95 29.57
CA LEU A 48 13.02 -23.57 29.82
C LEU A 48 14.32 -23.30 29.05
N ARG A 49 14.27 -22.41 28.06
CA ARG A 49 15.42 -22.11 27.19
C ARG A 49 15.67 -20.63 27.13
N ASP A 50 16.91 -20.18 27.26
CA ASP A 50 17.22 -18.77 26.98
C ASP A 50 17.13 -18.53 25.46
N THR A 51 16.46 -17.45 25.05
CA THR A 51 16.33 -17.10 23.63
C THR A 51 17.67 -16.73 22.99
N ASN A 52 18.66 -16.37 23.81
CA ASN A 52 19.98 -15.90 23.36
C ASN A 52 21.11 -16.88 23.69
N CYS A 53 20.87 -17.89 24.55
CA CYS A 53 21.92 -18.80 25.02
C CYS A 53 21.44 -20.26 25.01
N PHE A 54 21.95 -21.07 24.09
CA PHE A 54 21.57 -22.49 24.01
C PHE A 54 22.04 -23.32 25.20
N LEU A 55 23.11 -22.92 25.89
CA LEU A 55 23.62 -23.60 27.08
C LEU A 55 22.64 -23.50 28.26
N PHE A 56 21.86 -22.43 28.33
CA PHE A 56 20.77 -22.29 29.28
C PHE A 56 19.53 -22.99 28.73
N ASN A 57 19.48 -24.30 28.91
CA ASN A 57 18.40 -25.15 28.43
C ASN A 57 18.11 -26.24 29.47
N TYR A 58 17.01 -26.06 30.19
CA TYR A 58 16.59 -26.95 31.26
C TYR A 58 15.29 -27.64 30.88
N THR A 59 15.18 -28.89 31.27
CA THR A 59 14.02 -29.75 31.02
C THR A 59 13.57 -30.38 32.34
N SER A 60 12.26 -30.35 32.57
CA SER A 60 11.61 -31.11 33.64
C SER A 60 10.59 -32.06 33.02
N LEU A 61 10.65 -33.32 33.42
CA LEU A 61 9.71 -34.35 33.00
C LEU A 61 8.93 -34.81 34.22
N ILE A 62 7.67 -34.39 34.29
CA ILE A 62 6.80 -34.57 35.44
C ILE A 62 5.86 -35.74 35.14
N TYR A 63 6.21 -36.89 35.73
CA TYR A 63 5.36 -38.07 35.81
C TYR A 63 4.40 -37.96 37.00
N LYS A 64 3.37 -38.80 37.00
CA LYS A 64 2.47 -38.93 38.15
C LYS A 64 3.22 -39.18 39.47
N ASN A 65 4.24 -40.03 39.46
CA ASN A 65 5.02 -40.36 40.66
C ASN A 65 5.88 -39.18 41.15
N THR A 66 6.54 -38.46 40.24
CA THR A 66 7.34 -37.28 40.60
C THR A 66 6.44 -36.15 41.09
N PHE A 67 5.24 -36.01 40.52
CA PHE A 67 4.24 -35.07 41.02
C PHE A 67 3.78 -35.43 42.44
N GLN A 68 3.58 -36.70 42.78
CA GLN A 68 3.20 -37.07 44.17
C GLN A 68 4.27 -36.67 45.20
N LEU A 69 5.55 -36.72 44.82
CA LEU A 69 6.63 -36.20 45.66
C LEU A 69 6.55 -34.68 45.79
N MET A 70 6.40 -33.97 44.67
CA MET A 70 6.21 -32.52 44.63
C MET A 70 5.00 -32.07 45.48
N LYS A 71 3.87 -32.77 45.35
CA LYS A 71 2.64 -32.56 46.10
C LYS A 71 2.89 -32.64 47.61
N LYS A 72 3.64 -33.65 48.05
CA LYS A 72 3.99 -33.85 49.47
C LYS A 72 4.98 -32.81 49.98
N GLU A 73 6.02 -32.50 49.22
CA GLU A 73 7.09 -31.59 49.64
C GLU A 73 6.63 -30.13 49.69
N GLN A 74 5.78 -29.73 48.76
CA GLN A 74 5.28 -28.35 48.65
C GLN A 74 3.88 -28.17 49.21
N SER A 75 3.29 -29.23 49.77
CA SER A 75 1.92 -29.23 50.33
C SER A 75 0.86 -28.74 49.32
N LEU A 76 0.93 -29.22 48.08
CA LEU A 76 -0.02 -28.85 47.02
C LEU A 76 -1.37 -29.55 47.25
N ASP A 77 -2.46 -28.79 47.22
CA ASP A 77 -3.83 -29.30 47.41
C ASP A 77 -4.56 -29.54 46.07
N ILE A 78 -3.83 -30.10 45.09
CA ILE A 78 -4.32 -30.38 43.73
C ILE A 78 -3.91 -31.77 43.28
N ASP A 79 -4.67 -32.39 42.39
CA ASP A 79 -4.33 -33.69 41.81
C ASP A 79 -3.53 -33.56 40.49
N PHE A 80 -2.91 -34.66 40.05
CA PHE A 80 -2.06 -34.64 38.84
C PHE A 80 -2.84 -34.25 37.59
N ASP A 81 -4.12 -34.61 37.52
CA ASP A 81 -4.99 -34.30 36.39
C ASP A 81 -5.33 -32.79 36.33
N GLU A 82 -5.31 -32.10 37.48
CA GLU A 82 -5.56 -30.66 37.60
C GLU A 82 -4.26 -29.84 37.47
N PHE A 83 -3.12 -30.46 37.77
CA PHE A 83 -1.81 -29.80 37.75
C PHE A 83 -1.46 -29.18 36.40
N GLU A 84 -1.84 -29.82 35.30
CA GLU A 84 -1.67 -29.26 33.95
C GLU A 84 -2.33 -27.87 33.83
N THR A 85 -3.61 -27.77 34.18
CA THR A 85 -4.38 -26.51 34.08
C THR A 85 -3.81 -25.44 35.01
N HIS A 86 -3.52 -25.80 36.27
CA HIS A 86 -2.93 -24.86 37.22
C HIS A 86 -1.56 -24.34 36.79
N LEU A 87 -0.71 -25.19 36.21
CA LEU A 87 0.59 -24.79 35.68
C LEU A 87 0.45 -23.77 34.53
N LEU A 88 -0.48 -24.03 33.61
CA LEU A 88 -0.76 -23.11 32.50
C LEU A 88 -1.32 -21.77 32.99
N ASP A 89 -2.23 -21.80 33.96
CA ASP A 89 -2.81 -20.58 34.55
C ASP A 89 -1.75 -19.73 35.25
N MET A 90 -0.81 -20.34 35.97
CA MET A 90 0.32 -19.63 36.59
C MET A 90 1.27 -19.01 35.54
N LEU A 91 1.55 -19.73 34.45
CA LEU A 91 2.36 -19.21 33.34
C LEU A 91 1.68 -18.02 32.63
N LEU A 92 0.36 -18.09 32.43
CA LEU A 92 -0.44 -17.00 31.87
C LEU A 92 -0.52 -15.80 32.84
N SER A 93 -0.68 -16.05 34.14
CA SER A 93 -0.69 -15.00 35.18
C SER A 93 0.62 -14.21 35.20
N ASN A 94 1.75 -14.86 34.91
CA ASN A 94 3.02 -14.17 34.74
C ASN A 94 3.09 -13.30 33.48
N SER A 95 2.50 -13.74 32.36
CA SER A 95 2.37 -12.87 31.18
C SER A 95 1.54 -11.61 31.47
N ASN A 96 0.60 -11.70 32.41
CA ASN A 96 -0.22 -10.58 32.87
C ASN A 96 0.43 -9.76 34.01
N ASN A 97 1.64 -10.09 34.45
CA ASN A 97 2.33 -9.51 35.62
C ASN A 97 1.58 -9.68 36.96
N GLU A 98 0.67 -10.65 37.07
CA GLU A 98 -0.04 -10.98 38.32
C GLU A 98 0.81 -11.90 39.19
N MET A 99 1.58 -12.79 38.56
CA MET A 99 2.56 -13.67 39.20
C MET A 99 3.97 -13.38 38.67
N LEU A 100 5.00 -13.68 39.45
CA LEU A 100 6.41 -13.54 39.03
C LEU A 100 7.06 -14.91 38.93
N LEU A 101 7.93 -15.07 37.92
CA LEU A 101 8.79 -16.24 37.77
C LEU A 101 10.25 -15.89 38.04
N ARG A 102 10.94 -16.78 38.76
CA ARG A 102 12.39 -16.75 38.94
C ARG A 102 12.97 -18.14 38.72
N CYS A 103 14.14 -18.23 38.11
CA CYS A 103 14.94 -19.44 38.04
C CYS A 103 16.09 -19.34 39.05
N GLU A 104 16.25 -20.33 39.91
CA GLU A 104 17.35 -20.44 40.87
C GLU A 104 18.28 -21.57 40.45
N LEU A 105 19.53 -21.24 40.12
CA LEU A 105 20.53 -22.22 39.70
C LEU A 105 21.15 -22.92 40.91
N TYR A 106 21.35 -24.23 40.81
CA TYR A 106 22.13 -24.99 41.78
C TYR A 106 23.64 -24.83 41.52
N PRO A 107 24.49 -25.17 42.51
CA PRO A 107 25.75 -25.86 42.25
C PRO A 107 26.71 -25.31 41.19
N ASP A 108 27.44 -26.12 40.46
CA ASP A 108 27.13 -27.31 39.66
C ASP A 108 26.28 -27.03 38.40
N GLU A 109 25.35 -26.06 38.41
CA GLU A 109 24.50 -25.61 37.28
C GLU A 109 23.75 -26.72 36.52
N SER A 110 23.84 -27.97 37.01
CA SER A 110 23.28 -29.17 36.39
C SER A 110 21.76 -29.25 36.62
N LYS A 111 21.28 -28.45 37.57
CA LYS A 111 19.88 -28.32 37.95
C LYS A 111 19.51 -26.87 38.18
N CYS A 112 18.23 -26.57 38.01
CA CYS A 112 17.66 -25.31 38.45
C CYS A 112 16.26 -25.52 39.03
N CYS A 113 15.83 -24.59 39.87
CA CYS A 113 14.48 -24.52 40.39
C CYS A 113 13.75 -23.35 39.74
N LEU A 114 12.69 -23.63 39.00
CA LEU A 114 11.77 -22.61 38.51
C LEU A 114 10.74 -22.32 39.60
N VAL A 115 10.75 -21.10 40.11
CA VAL A 115 9.96 -20.63 41.26
C VAL A 115 8.87 -19.68 40.77
N PHE A 116 7.63 -20.04 41.04
CA PHE A 116 6.44 -19.22 40.85
C PHE A 116 6.11 -18.53 42.17
N TYR A 117 6.10 -17.20 42.19
CA TYR A 117 5.91 -16.45 43.42
C TYR A 117 5.18 -15.13 43.20
N GLU A 118 4.56 -14.61 44.25
CA GLU A 118 4.06 -13.24 44.30
C GLU A 118 4.83 -12.43 45.35
N LYS A 119 5.07 -11.16 45.05
CA LYS A 119 5.73 -10.25 45.98
C LYS A 119 4.69 -9.43 46.73
N SER A 120 4.43 -9.78 47.99
CA SER A 120 3.65 -8.90 48.88
C SER A 120 4.54 -7.81 49.50
N ARG A 121 3.93 -6.83 50.18
CA ARG A 121 4.66 -5.78 50.92
C ARG A 121 5.54 -6.31 52.06
N ILE A 122 5.23 -7.51 52.57
CA ILE A 122 5.83 -8.05 53.80
C ILE A 122 6.75 -9.23 53.49
N LYS A 123 6.35 -10.11 52.55
CA LYS A 123 7.10 -11.30 52.16
C LYS A 123 6.76 -11.77 50.75
N SER A 124 7.66 -12.51 50.12
CA SER A 124 7.34 -13.25 48.90
C SER A 124 6.60 -14.53 49.26
N LEU A 125 5.50 -14.82 48.58
CA LEU A 125 4.73 -16.05 48.69
C LEU A 125 5.09 -16.94 47.51
N ILE A 126 5.60 -18.15 47.77
CA ILE A 126 5.94 -19.14 46.75
C ILE A 126 4.72 -20.04 46.55
N PHE A 127 4.28 -20.20 45.31
CA PHE A 127 3.11 -21.00 44.94
C PHE A 127 3.48 -22.37 44.37
N LEU A 128 4.56 -22.41 43.58
CA LEU A 128 5.06 -23.65 42.98
C LEU A 128 6.56 -23.54 42.76
N THR A 129 7.28 -24.63 43.01
CA THR A 129 8.66 -24.80 42.57
C THR A 129 8.78 -26.05 41.69
N ILE A 130 9.45 -25.93 40.55
CA ILE A 130 9.68 -27.05 39.64
C ILE A 130 11.18 -27.24 39.49
N GLU A 131 11.68 -28.39 39.94
CA GLU A 131 13.05 -28.80 39.65
C GLU A 131 13.18 -29.16 38.16
N MET A 132 14.18 -28.59 37.51
CA MET A 132 14.52 -28.83 36.12
C MET A 132 15.98 -29.26 36.04
N LEU A 133 16.26 -30.21 35.15
CA LEU A 133 17.60 -30.72 34.89
C LEU A 133 18.15 -30.08 33.63
N LEU A 134 19.46 -29.86 33.58
CA LEU A 134 20.13 -29.43 32.36
C LEU A 134 19.85 -30.46 31.26
N THR A 135 19.36 -29.99 30.11
CA THR A 135 19.01 -30.85 28.98
C THR A 135 20.26 -31.58 28.48
N ASN A 136 20.12 -32.87 28.15
CA ASN A 136 21.24 -33.68 27.67
C ASN A 136 21.84 -33.06 26.40
N GLN A 137 23.16 -32.96 26.33
CA GLN A 137 23.88 -32.38 25.18
C GLN A 137 23.52 -33.07 23.86
N LYS A 138 23.33 -34.40 23.85
CA LYS A 138 22.91 -35.13 22.63
C LYS A 138 21.54 -34.67 22.16
N GLU A 139 20.59 -34.52 23.08
CA GLU A 139 19.24 -34.03 22.79
C GLU A 139 19.28 -32.58 22.29
N LEU A 140 20.13 -31.74 22.90
CA LEU A 140 20.34 -30.36 22.48
C LEU A 140 20.87 -30.28 21.04
N PHE A 141 21.85 -31.11 20.65
CA PHE A 141 22.36 -31.16 19.27
C PHE A 141 21.29 -31.62 18.28
N GLU A 142 20.51 -32.65 18.60
CA GLU A 142 19.42 -33.12 17.75
C GLU A 142 18.34 -32.03 17.56
N GLU A 143 18.00 -31.30 18.63
CA GLU A 143 17.07 -30.17 18.56
C GLU A 143 17.60 -29.00 17.72
N MET A 144 18.89 -28.67 17.86
CA MET A 144 19.53 -27.65 17.03
C MET A 144 19.55 -28.05 15.56
N GLU A 145 19.86 -29.30 15.24
CA GLU A 145 19.87 -29.80 13.87
C GLU A 145 18.48 -29.74 13.24
N ASN A 146 17.44 -30.18 13.97
CA ASN A 146 16.06 -30.10 13.52
C ASN A 146 15.61 -28.65 13.30
N SER A 147 15.96 -27.75 14.22
CA SER A 147 15.66 -26.31 14.10
C SER A 147 16.36 -25.70 12.87
N MET A 148 17.62 -26.08 12.62
CA MET A 148 18.38 -25.62 11.46
C MET A 148 17.76 -26.12 10.15
N ARG A 149 17.35 -27.39 10.08
CA ARG A 149 16.66 -27.94 8.90
C ARG A 149 15.35 -27.20 8.61
N LEU A 150 14.54 -26.96 9.64
CA LEU A 150 13.27 -26.22 9.52
C LEU A 150 13.51 -24.78 9.02
N LEU A 151 14.52 -24.09 9.56
CA LEU A 151 14.89 -22.75 9.14
C LEU A 151 15.37 -22.72 7.67
N GLN A 152 16.18 -23.70 7.26
CA GLN A 152 16.62 -23.83 5.87
C GLN A 152 15.46 -24.07 4.91
N GLU A 153 14.50 -24.92 5.28
CA GLU A 153 13.30 -25.17 4.48
C GLU A 153 12.43 -23.91 4.37
N THR A 154 12.21 -23.21 5.48
CA THR A 154 11.48 -21.95 5.51
C THR A 154 12.14 -20.91 4.60
N ASN A 155 13.47 -20.79 4.66
CA ASN A 155 14.23 -19.86 3.82
C ASN A 155 14.14 -20.20 2.33
N ARG A 156 14.19 -21.50 1.97
CA ARG A 156 13.98 -21.95 0.58
C ARG A 156 12.59 -21.58 0.08
N ASN A 157 11.56 -21.74 0.91
CA ASN A 157 10.18 -21.39 0.55
C ASN A 157 10.01 -19.88 0.37
N LEU A 158 10.57 -19.07 1.28
CA LEU A 158 10.56 -17.61 1.16
C LEU A 158 11.29 -17.14 -0.10
N THR A 159 12.45 -17.71 -0.41
CA THR A 159 13.20 -17.40 -1.65
C THR A 159 12.36 -17.70 -2.89
N ARG A 160 11.64 -18.83 -2.93
CA ARG A 160 10.74 -19.16 -4.05
C ARG A 160 9.60 -18.16 -4.19
N GLN A 161 8.99 -17.74 -3.08
CA GLN A 161 7.93 -16.73 -3.09
C GLN A 161 8.44 -15.39 -3.61
N LEU A 162 9.63 -14.97 -3.17
CA LEU A 162 10.27 -13.73 -3.59
C LEU A 162 10.54 -13.73 -5.10
N ASN A 163 11.08 -14.84 -5.64
CA ASN A 163 11.30 -14.99 -7.08
C ASN A 163 9.98 -14.90 -7.88
N SER A 164 8.92 -15.57 -7.43
CA SER A 164 7.60 -15.50 -8.09
C SER A 164 7.02 -14.08 -8.10
N ILE A 165 7.19 -13.33 -7.00
CA ILE A 165 6.76 -11.93 -6.92
C ILE A 165 7.58 -11.07 -7.88
N GLY A 166 8.90 -11.29 -7.96
CA GLY A 166 9.78 -10.59 -8.91
C GLY A 166 9.36 -10.77 -10.36
N GLU A 167 9.00 -11.99 -10.77
CA GLU A 167 8.49 -12.27 -12.12
C GLU A 167 7.17 -11.54 -12.42
N LYS A 168 6.23 -11.54 -11.46
CA LYS A 168 4.95 -10.82 -11.60
C LYS A 168 5.16 -9.31 -11.75
N LEU A 169 6.09 -8.75 -10.98
CA LEU A 169 6.41 -7.32 -11.03
C LEU A 169 6.97 -6.94 -12.40
N LYS A 170 7.92 -7.72 -12.91
CA LYS A 170 8.48 -7.52 -14.26
C LYS A 170 7.41 -7.62 -15.35
N HIS A 171 6.47 -8.55 -15.23
CA HIS A 171 5.36 -8.65 -16.19
C HIS A 171 4.45 -7.41 -16.16
N LYS A 172 4.19 -6.85 -14.96
CA LYS A 172 3.41 -5.62 -14.81
C LYS A 172 4.11 -4.38 -15.35
N GLU A 173 5.42 -4.27 -15.16
CA GLU A 173 6.21 -3.20 -15.78
C GLU A 173 6.11 -3.23 -17.30
N ASN A 174 6.21 -4.41 -17.91
CA ASN A 174 6.04 -4.56 -19.36
C ASN A 174 4.64 -4.12 -19.84
N GLN A 175 3.58 -4.48 -19.10
CA GLN A 175 2.21 -4.03 -19.42
C GLN A 175 2.07 -2.50 -19.37
N ILE A 176 2.71 -1.83 -18.41
CA ILE A 176 2.70 -0.36 -18.31
C ILE A 176 3.38 0.26 -19.52
N ILE A 177 4.53 -0.30 -19.96
CA ILE A 177 5.25 0.17 -21.15
C ILE A 177 4.37 0.01 -22.39
N GLU A 178 3.73 -1.14 -22.58
CA GLU A 178 2.81 -1.41 -23.70
C GLU A 178 1.64 -0.41 -23.74
N HIS A 179 1.00 -0.17 -22.59
CA HIS A 179 -0.06 0.83 -22.48
C HIS A 179 0.42 2.25 -22.78
N GLY A 180 1.64 2.60 -22.38
CA GLY A 180 2.25 3.89 -22.69
C GLY A 180 2.48 4.09 -24.20
N VAL A 181 2.86 3.02 -24.93
CA VAL A 181 2.99 3.07 -26.39
C VAL A 181 1.63 3.26 -27.05
N PHE A 182 0.64 2.46 -26.66
CA PHE A 182 -0.72 2.54 -27.21
C PHE A 182 -1.36 3.92 -26.99
N ALA A 183 -1.16 4.51 -25.81
CA ALA A 183 -1.67 5.86 -25.51
C ALA A 183 -1.10 6.93 -26.46
N LYS A 184 0.19 6.85 -26.78
CA LYS A 184 0.83 7.77 -27.73
C LYS A 184 0.29 7.60 -29.15
N GLU A 185 0.07 6.36 -29.59
CA GLU A 185 -0.53 6.09 -30.90
C GLU A 185 -1.96 6.65 -30.99
N LEU A 186 -2.74 6.51 -29.92
CA LEU A 186 -4.09 7.06 -29.83
C LEU A 186 -4.08 8.60 -29.87
N GLU A 187 -3.17 9.24 -29.13
CA GLU A 187 -3.00 10.70 -29.11
C GLU A 187 -2.61 11.23 -30.49
N GLN A 188 -1.68 10.56 -31.18
CA GLN A 188 -1.29 10.93 -32.54
C GLN A 188 -2.48 10.85 -33.50
N LYS A 189 -3.24 9.75 -33.46
CA LYS A 189 -4.42 9.56 -34.30
C LYS A 189 -5.48 10.63 -34.03
N PHE A 190 -5.73 10.96 -32.77
CA PHE A 190 -6.66 12.02 -32.39
C PHE A 190 -6.24 13.38 -32.95
N MET A 191 -4.94 13.70 -32.91
CA MET A 191 -4.42 14.95 -33.47
C MET A 191 -4.56 15.00 -35.01
N GLU A 192 -4.33 13.89 -35.70
CA GLU A 192 -4.56 13.78 -37.15
C GLU A 192 -6.05 14.00 -37.51
N ASP A 193 -6.96 13.38 -36.76
CA ASP A 193 -8.40 13.55 -36.94
C ASP A 193 -8.84 15.01 -36.70
N MET A 194 -8.34 15.65 -35.66
CA MET A 194 -8.60 17.07 -35.39
C MET A 194 -8.09 18.00 -36.49
N GLN A 195 -6.91 17.70 -37.07
CA GLN A 195 -6.40 18.45 -38.22
C GLN A 195 -7.30 18.29 -39.45
N ASN A 196 -7.84 17.10 -39.68
CA ASN A 196 -8.76 16.83 -40.78
C ASN A 196 -10.07 17.60 -40.61
N VAL A 197 -10.65 17.59 -39.40
CA VAL A 197 -11.85 18.39 -39.07
C VAL A 197 -11.59 19.87 -39.31
N ASN A 198 -10.46 20.41 -38.87
CA ASN A 198 -10.11 21.82 -39.06
C ASN A 198 -9.97 22.18 -40.56
N LYS A 199 -9.36 21.31 -41.37
CA LYS A 199 -9.27 21.52 -42.83
C LYS A 199 -10.65 21.58 -43.49
N VAL A 200 -11.56 20.66 -43.12
CA VAL A 200 -12.93 20.65 -43.64
C VAL A 200 -13.67 21.92 -43.23
N PHE A 201 -13.57 22.32 -41.96
CA PHE A 201 -14.18 23.54 -41.46
C PHE A 201 -13.70 24.79 -42.21
N LEU A 202 -12.38 24.96 -42.36
CA LEU A 202 -11.79 26.09 -43.08
C LEU A 202 -12.21 26.12 -44.56
N TYR A 203 -12.33 24.95 -45.19
CA TYR A 203 -12.80 24.86 -46.57
C TYR A 203 -14.25 25.33 -46.70
N SER A 204 -15.14 24.85 -45.83
CA SER A 204 -16.56 25.27 -45.80
C SER A 204 -16.71 26.76 -45.49
N LEU A 205 -15.88 27.29 -44.58
CA LEU A 205 -15.86 28.72 -44.26
C LEU A 205 -15.51 29.57 -45.50
N ARG A 206 -14.44 29.21 -46.22
CA ARG A 206 -14.03 29.89 -47.45
C ARG A 206 -15.09 29.83 -48.54
N GLN A 207 -15.79 28.71 -48.69
CA GLN A 207 -16.92 28.62 -49.63
C GLN A 207 -18.02 29.61 -49.25
N CYS A 208 -18.36 29.70 -47.98
CA CYS A 208 -19.39 30.62 -47.49
C CYS A 208 -18.98 32.09 -47.70
N GLU A 209 -17.74 32.46 -47.38
CA GLU A 209 -17.17 33.79 -47.63
C GLU A 209 -17.23 34.15 -49.12
N SER A 210 -16.88 33.21 -50.01
CA SER A 210 -16.94 33.42 -51.45
C SER A 210 -18.37 33.72 -51.92
N THR A 211 -19.35 32.89 -51.50
CA THR A 211 -20.76 33.10 -51.84
C THR A 211 -21.30 34.42 -51.31
N LEU A 212 -20.90 34.81 -50.09
CA LEU A 212 -21.31 36.08 -49.50
C LEU A 212 -20.74 37.26 -50.29
N THR A 213 -19.46 37.19 -50.65
CA THR A 213 -18.76 38.24 -51.42
C THR A 213 -19.41 38.43 -52.78
N GLU A 214 -19.76 37.35 -53.48
CA GLU A 214 -20.46 37.40 -54.76
C GLU A 214 -21.83 38.08 -54.63
N LYS A 215 -22.61 37.73 -53.60
CA LYS A 215 -23.90 38.41 -53.33
C LYS A 215 -23.72 39.91 -53.06
N VAL A 216 -22.70 40.30 -52.30
CA VAL A 216 -22.38 41.71 -52.02
C VAL A 216 -22.05 42.47 -53.30
N LEU A 217 -21.27 41.86 -54.21
CA LEU A 217 -20.93 42.45 -55.51
C LEU A 217 -22.18 42.66 -56.37
N VAL A 218 -23.08 41.67 -56.42
CA VAL A 218 -24.35 41.79 -57.17
C VAL A 218 -25.21 42.93 -56.64
N VAL A 219 -25.37 43.05 -55.32
CA VAL A 219 -26.15 44.13 -54.70
C VAL A 219 -25.51 45.50 -54.95
N SER A 220 -24.18 45.59 -54.82
CA SER A 220 -23.43 46.81 -55.10
C SER A 220 -23.61 47.26 -56.56
N GLY A 221 -23.59 46.32 -57.52
CA GLY A 221 -23.84 46.61 -58.93
C GLY A 221 -25.25 47.15 -59.19
N LYS A 222 -26.27 46.59 -58.51
CA LYS A 222 -27.66 47.10 -58.59
C LYS A 222 -27.76 48.54 -58.04
N LEU A 223 -27.09 48.82 -56.92
CA LEU A 223 -27.08 50.14 -56.31
C LEU A 223 -26.49 51.21 -57.24
N VAL A 224 -25.37 50.90 -57.90
CA VAL A 224 -24.72 51.82 -58.85
C VAL A 224 -25.63 52.14 -60.04
N LYS A 225 -26.33 51.15 -60.59
CA LYS A 225 -27.32 51.39 -61.67
C LYS A 225 -28.43 52.33 -61.21
N LEU A 226 -28.99 52.07 -60.04
CA LEU A 226 -30.08 52.88 -59.49
C LEU A 226 -29.66 54.35 -59.27
N LEU A 227 -28.43 54.57 -58.80
CA LEU A 227 -27.85 55.91 -58.69
C LEU A 227 -27.69 56.61 -60.05
N GLY A 228 -27.33 55.85 -61.09
CA GLY A 228 -27.31 56.33 -62.47
C GLY A 228 -28.68 56.78 -62.96
N ASP A 229 -29.70 55.95 -62.74
CA ASP A 229 -31.10 56.24 -63.10
C ASP A 229 -31.62 57.51 -62.40
N ILE A 230 -31.32 57.66 -61.10
CA ILE A 230 -31.67 58.87 -60.33
C ILE A 230 -31.04 60.13 -60.94
N ASN A 231 -29.78 60.06 -61.38
CA ASN A 231 -29.10 61.20 -62.00
C ASN A 231 -29.70 61.59 -63.35
N ILE A 232 -30.15 60.61 -64.14
CA ILE A 232 -30.85 60.87 -65.41
C ILE A 232 -32.14 61.63 -65.14
N VAL A 233 -32.95 61.18 -64.18
CA VAL A 233 -34.21 61.85 -63.79
C VAL A 233 -33.95 63.27 -63.30
N LYS A 234 -32.88 63.48 -62.51
CA LYS A 234 -32.49 64.82 -62.04
C LYS A 234 -32.15 65.76 -63.20
N ASN A 235 -31.42 65.28 -64.20
CA ASN A 235 -31.08 66.09 -65.38
C ASN A 235 -32.30 66.40 -66.25
N GLU A 236 -33.22 65.44 -66.42
CA GLU A 236 -34.47 65.64 -67.17
C GLU A 236 -35.37 66.68 -66.49
N SER A 237 -35.43 66.66 -65.14
CA SER A 237 -36.15 67.65 -64.35
C SER A 237 -35.59 69.07 -64.55
N ASN A 238 -34.27 69.24 -64.57
CA ASN A 238 -33.63 70.53 -64.80
C ASN A 238 -33.93 71.10 -66.20
N LEU A 239 -33.91 70.25 -67.26
CA LEU A 239 -34.23 70.66 -68.64
C LEU A 239 -35.69 71.11 -68.80
N LYS A 240 -36.64 70.47 -68.11
CA LYS A 240 -38.05 70.89 -68.08
C LYS A 240 -38.23 72.25 -67.41
N SER A 241 -37.42 72.56 -66.40
CA SER A 241 -37.43 73.89 -65.76
C SER A 241 -36.96 75.01 -66.70
N GLU A 242 -35.95 74.76 -67.54
CA GLU A 242 -35.43 75.74 -68.52
C GLU A 242 -36.36 75.96 -69.72
N SER A 243 -37.12 74.94 -70.12
CA SER A 243 -38.18 75.03 -71.14
C SER A 243 -39.33 75.94 -70.67
N SER A 244 -39.74 75.77 -69.41
CA SER A 244 -40.84 76.52 -68.80
C SER A 244 -40.50 78.02 -68.64
N ALA A 245 -39.23 78.37 -68.42
CA ALA A 245 -38.77 79.75 -68.34
C ALA A 245 -38.83 80.50 -69.69
N ARG A 246 -38.72 79.80 -70.84
CA ARG A 246 -38.79 80.40 -72.18
C ARG A 246 -40.21 80.70 -72.67
N LEU A 247 -41.21 79.99 -72.17
CA LEU A 247 -42.62 80.19 -72.55
C LEU A 247 -43.22 81.46 -71.92
N LEU A 248 -42.78 81.82 -70.71
CA LEU A 248 -43.23 82.99 -69.97
C LEU A 248 -42.87 84.33 -70.64
N GLN A 249 -41.91 84.35 -71.56
CA GLN A 249 -41.47 85.56 -72.27
C GLN A 249 -42.34 85.90 -73.49
N SER A 250 -43.23 85.00 -73.95
CA SER A 250 -44.09 85.19 -75.13
C SER A 250 -45.55 85.52 -74.81
N MET A 251 -45.99 85.41 -73.55
CA MET A 251 -47.40 85.61 -73.17
C MET A 251 -47.74 87.04 -72.72
N GLU A 252 -46.78 87.94 -72.58
CA GLU A 252 -47.01 89.30 -72.04
C GLU A 252 -47.71 90.26 -73.05
N ASN A 253 -47.73 89.96 -74.35
CA ASN A 253 -48.23 90.87 -75.40
C ASN A 253 -49.72 90.74 -75.77
N LEU A 254 -50.48 89.82 -75.17
CA LEU A 254 -51.91 89.61 -75.49
C LEU A 254 -52.85 89.88 -74.29
N ARG A 255 -52.38 90.68 -73.32
CA ARG A 255 -53.09 90.88 -72.04
C ARG A 255 -53.92 92.17 -71.97
N ILE A 256 -53.80 93.08 -72.95
CA ILE A 256 -54.45 94.39 -72.92
C ILE A 256 -55.47 94.45 -74.08
N GLU A 257 -56.71 93.97 -73.86
CA GLU A 257 -57.96 94.51 -74.48
C GLU A 257 -59.25 93.69 -74.25
N ASN A 258 -59.33 92.76 -73.30
CA ASN A 258 -60.63 92.11 -73.00
C ASN A 258 -60.87 91.86 -71.49
N PHE A 259 -60.43 92.82 -70.67
CA PHE A 259 -60.10 92.60 -69.27
C PHE A 259 -61.29 92.45 -68.31
N GLU A 260 -62.55 92.77 -68.67
CA GLU A 260 -63.56 92.89 -67.61
C GLU A 260 -64.77 91.94 -67.65
N ASN A 261 -65.06 91.24 -68.76
CA ASN A 261 -66.10 90.18 -68.76
C ASN A 261 -65.57 88.75 -68.96
N VAL A 262 -64.33 88.58 -69.42
CA VAL A 262 -63.66 87.26 -69.52
C VAL A 262 -62.91 86.92 -68.21
N SER A 263 -62.57 87.91 -67.39
CA SER A 263 -61.82 87.76 -66.13
C SER A 263 -62.51 86.84 -65.12
N VAL A 264 -63.83 86.92 -64.98
CA VAL A 264 -64.57 86.08 -64.01
C VAL A 264 -64.79 84.66 -64.54
N ILE A 265 -65.06 84.48 -65.85
CA ILE A 265 -65.21 83.15 -66.46
C ILE A 265 -63.85 82.42 -66.56
N ASN A 266 -62.76 83.13 -66.84
CA ASN A 266 -61.42 82.56 -66.82
C ASN A 266 -60.89 82.38 -65.40
N LYS A 267 -61.27 83.20 -64.41
CA LYS A 267 -61.04 82.88 -63.00
C LYS A 267 -61.79 81.63 -62.61
N LEU A 268 -63.07 81.48 -62.98
CA LEU A 268 -63.82 80.24 -62.71
C LEU A 268 -63.29 79.03 -63.48
N LYS A 269 -62.78 79.16 -64.72
CA LYS A 269 -62.11 78.08 -65.46
C LYS A 269 -60.70 77.78 -64.93
N ALA A 270 -59.95 78.78 -64.51
CA ALA A 270 -58.64 78.63 -63.86
C ALA A 270 -58.81 78.03 -62.47
N ASP A 271 -59.86 78.42 -61.74
CA ASP A 271 -60.24 77.84 -60.46
C ASP A 271 -60.73 76.42 -60.68
N CYS A 272 -61.57 76.12 -61.68
CA CYS A 272 -61.96 74.74 -62.01
C CYS A 272 -60.78 73.88 -62.45
N THR A 273 -59.85 74.38 -63.27
CA THR A 273 -58.64 73.61 -63.66
C THR A 273 -57.62 73.53 -62.52
N SER A 274 -57.55 74.53 -61.64
CA SER A 274 -56.80 74.52 -60.38
C SER A 274 -57.40 73.49 -59.43
N TYR A 275 -58.73 73.45 -59.27
CA TYR A 275 -59.44 72.47 -58.48
C TYR A 275 -59.31 71.07 -59.09
N GLU A 276 -59.37 70.89 -60.42
CA GLU A 276 -59.10 69.61 -61.07
C GLU A 276 -57.64 69.17 -60.91
N LYS A 277 -56.69 70.12 -60.93
CA LYS A 277 -55.29 69.84 -60.66
C LYS A 277 -55.09 69.47 -59.20
N ILE A 278 -55.70 70.19 -58.27
CA ILE A 278 -55.70 69.88 -56.83
C ILE A 278 -56.38 68.53 -56.58
N ILE A 279 -57.47 68.21 -57.26
CA ILE A 279 -58.13 66.90 -57.18
C ILE A 279 -57.20 65.81 -57.71
N ARG A 280 -56.54 66.00 -58.86
CA ARG A 280 -55.56 65.02 -59.38
C ARG A 280 -54.31 64.91 -58.51
N ASP A 281 -53.85 66.01 -57.92
CA ASP A 281 -52.71 66.03 -57.01
C ASP A 281 -53.09 65.33 -55.69
N LEU A 282 -54.29 65.56 -55.17
CA LEU A 282 -54.85 64.85 -54.02
C LEU A 282 -55.13 63.38 -54.32
N GLU A 283 -55.61 63.02 -55.51
CA GLU A 283 -55.78 61.63 -55.95
C GLU A 283 -54.42 60.93 -56.07
N ASN A 284 -53.43 61.60 -56.63
CA ASN A 284 -52.05 61.10 -56.68
C ASN A 284 -51.44 60.97 -55.29
N ASP A 285 -51.71 61.91 -54.38
CA ASP A 285 -51.23 61.85 -53.01
C ASP A 285 -51.97 60.77 -52.21
N VAL A 286 -53.26 60.54 -52.47
CA VAL A 286 -54.01 59.39 -51.93
C VAL A 286 -53.44 58.07 -52.48
N ILE A 287 -53.10 57.99 -53.76
CA ILE A 287 -52.45 56.81 -54.35
C ILE A 287 -51.06 56.60 -53.74
N LYS A 288 -50.26 57.65 -53.57
CA LYS A 288 -48.94 57.55 -52.92
C LYS A 288 -49.05 57.17 -51.46
N LEU A 289 -49.99 57.75 -50.72
CA LEU A 289 -50.24 57.42 -49.31
C LEU A 289 -50.77 56.00 -49.18
N SER A 290 -51.63 55.55 -50.10
CA SER A 290 -52.10 54.16 -50.21
C SER A 290 -50.93 53.20 -50.46
N GLN A 291 -50.07 53.49 -51.43
CA GLN A 291 -48.86 52.71 -51.71
C GLN A 291 -47.88 52.69 -50.53
N LEU A 292 -47.67 53.83 -49.87
CA LEU A 292 -46.83 53.94 -48.68
C LEU A 292 -47.43 53.16 -47.50
N ASN A 293 -48.75 53.16 -47.37
CA ASN A 293 -49.47 52.38 -46.36
C ASN A 293 -49.37 50.88 -46.65
N ASP A 294 -49.45 50.47 -47.90
CA ASP A 294 -49.24 49.07 -48.33
C ASP A 294 -47.79 48.61 -48.12
N GLU A 295 -46.81 49.47 -48.41
CA GLU A 295 -45.39 49.20 -48.11
C GLU A 295 -45.12 49.12 -46.60
N ASN A 296 -45.74 50.00 -45.81
CA ASN A 296 -45.65 49.94 -44.35
C ASN A 296 -46.34 48.70 -43.79
N ASN A 297 -47.50 48.30 -44.33
CA ASN A 297 -48.16 47.06 -43.95
C ASN A 297 -47.30 45.84 -44.31
N LYS A 298 -46.66 45.82 -45.48
CA LYS A 298 -45.68 44.77 -45.82
C LYS A 298 -44.50 44.76 -44.85
N LYS A 299 -43.94 45.92 -44.50
CA LYS A 299 -42.88 46.02 -43.48
C LYS A 299 -43.34 45.54 -42.11
N ILE A 300 -44.58 45.82 -41.72
CA ILE A 300 -45.15 45.36 -40.45
C ILE A 300 -45.24 43.83 -40.45
N VAL A 301 -45.70 43.22 -41.55
CA VAL A 301 -45.74 41.76 -41.69
C VAL A 301 -44.33 41.15 -41.67
N ASP A 302 -43.37 41.74 -42.37
CA ASP A 302 -41.97 41.28 -42.36
C ASP A 302 -41.34 41.41 -40.96
N LEU A 303 -41.66 42.49 -40.23
CA LEU A 303 -41.22 42.68 -38.85
C LEU A 303 -41.88 41.69 -37.90
N GLN A 304 -43.17 41.38 -38.07
CA GLN A 304 -43.86 40.34 -37.29
C GLN A 304 -43.22 38.96 -37.53
N ASN A 305 -42.94 38.60 -38.79
CA ASN A 305 -42.25 37.36 -39.13
C ASN A 305 -40.86 37.29 -38.49
N LYS A 306 -40.08 38.39 -38.51
CA LYS A 306 -38.78 38.48 -37.83
C LYS A 306 -38.90 38.36 -36.31
N VAL A 307 -39.93 38.95 -35.71
CA VAL A 307 -40.18 38.83 -34.27
C VAL A 307 -40.50 37.37 -33.90
N GLU A 308 -41.27 36.66 -34.72
CA GLU A 308 -41.53 35.23 -34.54
C GLU A 308 -40.28 34.37 -34.73
N GLU A 309 -39.44 34.69 -35.72
CA GLU A 309 -38.16 34.03 -35.95
C GLU A 309 -37.21 34.22 -34.75
N TYR A 310 -37.07 35.46 -34.26
CA TYR A 310 -36.30 35.74 -33.05
C TYR A 310 -36.87 35.06 -31.81
N ARG A 311 -38.19 34.97 -31.67
CA ARG A 311 -38.83 34.28 -30.54
C ARG A 311 -38.50 32.79 -30.56
N LYS A 312 -38.48 32.18 -31.75
CA LYS A 312 -38.10 30.78 -31.97
C LYS A 312 -36.61 30.54 -31.69
N ASP A 313 -35.75 31.46 -32.11
CA ASP A 313 -34.31 31.42 -31.81
C ASP A 313 -34.03 31.58 -30.30
N LEU A 314 -34.84 32.38 -29.60
CA LEU A 314 -34.75 32.58 -28.16
C LEU A 314 -35.18 31.32 -27.39
N GLU A 315 -36.25 30.65 -27.82
CA GLU A 315 -36.65 29.33 -27.30
C GLU A 315 -35.57 28.27 -27.55
N ASN A 316 -35.02 28.22 -28.76
CA ASN A 316 -33.95 27.29 -29.10
C ASN A 316 -32.68 27.56 -28.26
N SER A 317 -32.29 28.83 -28.10
CA SER A 317 -31.17 29.20 -27.23
C SER A 317 -31.42 28.84 -25.77
N ALA A 318 -32.63 29.06 -25.25
CA ALA A 318 -32.98 28.68 -23.88
C ALA A 318 -32.85 27.15 -23.66
N VAL A 319 -33.30 26.35 -24.63
CA VAL A 319 -33.13 24.88 -24.60
C VAL A 319 -31.65 24.49 -24.65
N VAL A 320 -30.84 25.14 -25.50
CA VAL A 320 -29.40 24.89 -25.57
C VAL A 320 -28.69 25.29 -24.28
N ILE A 321 -29.06 26.42 -23.67
CA ILE A 321 -28.51 26.88 -22.39
C ILE A 321 -28.87 25.89 -21.27
N ALA A 322 -30.12 25.42 -21.20
CA ALA A 322 -30.55 24.44 -20.22
C ALA A 322 -29.76 23.12 -20.36
N LYS A 323 -29.64 22.60 -21.60
CA LYS A 323 -28.84 21.40 -21.88
C LYS A 323 -27.36 21.59 -21.53
N LYS A 324 -26.78 22.75 -21.84
CA LYS A 324 -25.40 23.08 -21.44
C LYS A 324 -25.24 23.15 -19.92
N SER A 325 -26.24 23.66 -19.21
CA SER A 325 -26.22 23.72 -17.74
C SER A 325 -26.29 22.33 -17.11
N GLU A 326 -27.10 21.41 -17.66
CA GLU A 326 -27.13 20.01 -17.24
C GLU A 326 -25.78 19.32 -17.48
N LEU A 327 -25.24 19.45 -18.70
CA LEU A 327 -23.94 18.89 -19.06
C LEU A 327 -22.80 19.44 -18.20
N TYR A 328 -22.87 20.73 -17.84
CA TYR A 328 -21.90 21.34 -16.93
C TYR A 328 -22.01 20.79 -15.51
N ASN A 329 -23.23 20.52 -15.02
CA ASN A 329 -23.43 19.92 -13.72
C ASN A 329 -22.96 18.45 -13.67
N GLU A 330 -23.22 17.68 -14.74
CA GLU A 330 -22.66 16.33 -14.89
C GLU A 330 -21.13 16.38 -14.94
N LEU A 331 -20.54 17.24 -15.77
CA LEU A 331 -19.09 17.40 -15.85
C LEU A 331 -18.48 17.81 -14.51
N LYS A 332 -19.16 18.67 -13.75
CA LYS A 332 -18.73 19.07 -12.40
C LYS A 332 -18.78 17.88 -11.43
N GLN A 333 -19.84 17.07 -11.45
CA GLN A 333 -19.94 15.85 -10.65
C GLN A 333 -18.85 14.84 -11.02
N ASP A 334 -18.62 14.62 -12.31
CA ASP A 334 -17.56 13.74 -12.81
C ASP A 334 -16.19 14.23 -12.37
N MET A 335 -15.95 15.55 -12.39
CA MET A 335 -14.69 16.12 -11.93
C MET A 335 -14.51 15.98 -10.41
N GLU A 336 -15.57 16.16 -9.63
CA GLU A 336 -15.57 15.90 -8.19
C GLU A 336 -15.31 14.42 -7.88
N GLN A 337 -15.93 13.50 -8.62
CA GLN A 337 -15.67 12.06 -8.49
C GLN A 337 -14.24 11.69 -8.89
N ALA A 338 -13.72 12.22 -10.00
CA ALA A 338 -12.34 11.99 -10.43
C ALA A 338 -11.34 12.50 -9.38
N ASN A 339 -11.58 13.69 -8.82
CA ASN A 339 -10.77 14.23 -7.73
C ASN A 339 -10.86 13.37 -6.46
N GLN A 340 -12.04 12.82 -6.14
CA GLN A 340 -12.23 11.91 -5.01
C GLN A 340 -11.43 10.61 -5.22
N VAL A 341 -11.45 10.04 -6.43
CA VAL A 341 -10.68 8.85 -6.79
C VAL A 341 -9.18 9.13 -6.70
N ILE A 342 -8.71 10.29 -7.17
CA ILE A 342 -7.30 10.69 -7.06
C ILE A 342 -6.89 10.86 -5.59
N ARG A 343 -7.72 11.51 -4.76
CA ARG A 343 -7.44 11.61 -3.31
C ARG A 343 -7.37 10.25 -2.64
N ASN A 344 -8.29 9.34 -2.98
CA ASN A 344 -8.31 7.99 -2.44
C ASN A 344 -7.08 7.20 -2.90
N TYR A 345 -6.67 7.36 -4.16
CA TYR A 345 -5.47 6.74 -4.71
C TYR A 345 -4.21 7.25 -4.00
N ASN A 346 -4.07 8.57 -3.84
CA ASN A 346 -2.96 9.17 -3.11
C ASN A 346 -2.93 8.69 -1.67
N LYS A 347 -4.07 8.70 -0.96
CA LYS A 347 -4.16 8.18 0.41
C LYS A 347 -3.76 6.70 0.50
N HIS A 348 -4.18 5.88 -0.45
CA HIS A 348 -3.76 4.48 -0.51
C HIS A 348 -2.24 4.37 -0.74
N TYR A 349 -1.68 5.22 -1.60
CA TYR A 349 -0.25 5.24 -1.88
C TYR A 349 0.57 5.73 -0.68
N ASP A 350 0.09 6.72 0.05
CA ASP A 350 0.70 7.22 1.29
C ASP A 350 0.74 6.10 2.34
N ILE A 351 -0.38 5.38 2.53
CA ILE A 351 -0.42 4.20 3.42
C ILE A 351 0.57 3.12 2.96
N LYS A 352 0.66 2.86 1.65
CA LYS A 352 1.65 1.90 1.13
C LYS A 352 3.08 2.38 1.28
N ALA A 353 3.34 3.67 1.21
CA ALA A 353 4.66 4.23 1.47
C ALA A 353 5.04 4.08 2.95
N GLU A 354 4.10 4.35 3.87
CA GLU A 354 4.28 4.10 5.31
C GLU A 354 4.55 2.61 5.59
N GLU A 355 3.76 1.69 5.03
CA GLU A 355 4.01 0.24 5.15
C GLU A 355 5.41 -0.16 4.64
N VAL A 356 5.86 0.44 3.53
CA VAL A 356 7.19 0.18 2.98
C VAL A 356 8.29 0.69 3.91
N ASP A 357 8.12 1.87 4.51
CA ASP A 357 9.10 2.43 5.44
C ASP A 357 9.13 1.65 6.77
N GLU A 358 7.98 1.20 7.27
CA GLU A 358 7.90 0.25 8.40
C GLU A 358 8.62 -1.07 8.09
N LEU A 359 8.44 -1.61 6.88
CA LEU A 359 9.14 -2.83 6.45
C LEU A 359 10.65 -2.59 6.31
N LYS A 360 11.10 -1.42 5.84
CA LYS A 360 12.53 -1.07 5.81
C LYS A 360 13.13 -0.97 7.21
N GLU A 361 12.42 -0.30 8.13
CA GLU A 361 12.81 -0.23 9.55
C GLU A 361 12.91 -1.64 10.16
N LEU A 362 11.93 -2.50 9.89
CA LEU A 362 11.93 -3.89 10.35
C LEU A 362 13.10 -4.70 9.77
N ILE A 363 13.39 -4.55 8.46
CA ILE A 363 14.52 -5.19 7.81
C ILE A 363 15.83 -4.71 8.44
N LYS A 364 15.98 -3.41 8.66
CA LYS A 364 17.17 -2.84 9.30
C LYS A 364 17.35 -3.35 10.73
N CYS A 365 16.26 -3.47 11.49
CA CYS A 365 16.26 -4.05 12.83
C CYS A 365 16.68 -5.54 12.79
N LYS A 366 16.16 -6.30 11.82
CA LYS A 366 16.55 -7.70 11.59
C LYS A 366 18.00 -7.86 11.16
N ASP A 367 18.52 -6.99 10.30
CA ASP A 367 19.93 -6.99 9.88
C ASP A 367 20.86 -6.71 11.08
N ASN A 368 20.47 -5.82 11.98
CA ASN A 368 21.21 -5.57 13.21
C ASN A 368 21.20 -6.80 14.12
N LEU A 369 20.04 -7.45 14.29
CA LEU A 369 19.91 -8.71 15.02
C LEU A 369 20.76 -9.83 14.41
N ILE A 370 20.81 -9.94 13.08
CA ILE A 370 21.65 -10.93 12.38
C ILE A 370 23.13 -10.64 12.66
N LYS A 371 23.55 -9.37 12.61
CA LYS A 371 24.94 -8.99 12.93
C LYS A 371 25.30 -9.32 14.38
N GLU A 372 24.40 -9.06 15.31
CA GLU A 372 24.57 -9.43 16.73
C GLU A 372 24.64 -10.96 16.90
N GLN A 373 23.78 -11.73 16.23
CA GLN A 373 23.84 -13.19 16.25
C GLN A 373 25.14 -13.72 15.65
N ILE A 374 25.63 -13.15 14.53
CA ILE A 374 26.93 -13.53 13.95
C ILE A 374 28.05 -13.24 14.96
N PHE A 375 28.00 -12.10 15.64
CA PHE A 375 28.99 -11.75 16.66
C PHE A 375 28.96 -12.71 17.84
N GLN A 376 27.78 -12.98 18.39
CA GLN A 376 27.59 -13.94 19.49
C GLN A 376 28.02 -15.36 19.08
N ASN A 377 27.68 -15.80 17.87
CA ASN A 377 28.08 -17.11 17.36
C ASN A 377 29.61 -17.23 17.23
N ASN A 378 30.28 -16.15 16.82
CA ASN A 378 31.75 -16.10 16.77
C ASN A 378 32.38 -16.11 18.17
N GLN A 379 31.76 -15.49 19.18
CA GLN A 379 32.19 -15.62 20.58
C GLN A 379 32.01 -17.05 21.08
N LEU A 380 30.85 -17.65 20.84
CA LEU A 380 30.55 -19.03 21.21
C LEU A 380 31.54 -20.01 20.58
N PHE A 381 31.92 -19.78 19.31
CA PHE A 381 32.92 -20.59 18.63
C PHE A 381 34.30 -20.51 19.29
N LYS A 382 34.68 -19.33 19.79
CA LYS A 382 35.95 -19.14 20.51
C LYS A 382 35.92 -19.82 21.87
N GLU A 383 34.86 -19.61 22.64
CA GLU A 383 34.66 -20.24 23.95
C GLU A 383 34.64 -21.77 23.85
N TYR A 384 33.94 -22.31 22.84
CA TYR A 384 33.96 -23.75 22.55
C TYR A 384 35.38 -24.27 22.28
N HIS A 385 36.18 -23.49 21.55
CA HIS A 385 37.54 -23.91 21.23
C HIS A 385 38.45 -23.88 22.44
N GLU A 386 38.36 -22.84 23.27
CA GLU A 386 39.09 -22.76 24.55
C GLU A 386 38.69 -23.88 25.50
N TYR A 387 37.38 -24.14 25.66
CA TYR A 387 36.90 -25.23 26.49
C TYR A 387 37.40 -26.58 26.01
N LYS A 388 37.36 -26.84 24.69
CA LYS A 388 37.87 -28.09 24.10
C LYS A 388 39.36 -28.29 24.39
N VAL A 389 40.15 -27.23 24.34
CA VAL A 389 41.59 -27.29 24.66
C VAL A 389 41.80 -27.63 26.13
N ASN A 390 41.09 -26.95 27.04
CA ASN A 390 41.20 -27.19 28.49
C ASN A 390 40.73 -28.59 28.88
N PHE A 391 39.60 -29.05 28.35
CA PHE A 391 39.09 -30.40 28.60
C PHE A 391 40.07 -31.48 28.17
N ASN A 392 40.65 -31.36 26.98
CA ASN A 392 41.65 -32.31 26.50
C ASN A 392 42.92 -32.31 27.37
N SER A 393 43.29 -31.16 27.93
CA SER A 393 44.40 -31.05 28.89
C SER A 393 44.09 -31.80 30.19
N GLU A 394 42.91 -31.58 30.78
CA GLU A 394 42.51 -32.22 32.03
C GLU A 394 42.33 -33.74 31.88
N GLU A 395 41.79 -34.20 30.76
CA GLU A 395 41.70 -35.63 30.42
C GLU A 395 43.10 -36.27 30.28
N LEU A 396 44.02 -35.58 29.62
CA LEU A 396 45.41 -36.04 29.52
C LEU A 396 46.05 -36.18 30.91
N ASP A 397 45.86 -35.20 31.78
CA ASP A 397 46.41 -35.21 33.14
C ASP A 397 45.82 -36.33 34.00
N LYS A 398 44.50 -36.59 33.88
CA LYS A 398 43.85 -37.73 34.55
C LYS A 398 44.40 -39.06 34.06
N LEU A 399 44.51 -39.25 32.74
CA LEU A 399 45.09 -40.47 32.17
C LEU A 399 46.54 -40.67 32.60
N LEU A 400 47.33 -39.60 32.71
CA LEU A 400 48.70 -39.66 33.24
C LEU A 400 48.73 -40.08 34.72
N MET A 401 47.80 -39.58 35.55
CA MET A 401 47.64 -40.01 36.94
C MET A 401 47.26 -41.50 37.04
N GLU A 402 46.26 -41.95 36.27
CA GLU A 402 45.84 -43.36 36.25
C GLU A 402 46.98 -44.30 35.80
N ILE A 403 47.77 -43.88 34.81
CA ILE A 403 48.96 -44.63 34.38
C ILE A 403 50.00 -44.70 35.52
N SER A 404 50.19 -43.62 36.27
CA SER A 404 51.11 -43.60 37.42
C SER A 404 50.66 -44.55 38.53
N GLU A 405 49.39 -44.52 38.90
CA GLU A 405 48.81 -45.42 39.91
C GLU A 405 48.87 -46.89 39.47
N ALA A 406 48.59 -47.17 38.20
CA ALA A 406 48.71 -48.50 37.63
C ALA A 406 50.17 -49.02 37.69
N LYS A 407 51.16 -48.16 37.42
CA LYS A 407 52.59 -48.53 37.55
C LYS A 407 52.97 -48.85 38.99
N ILE A 408 52.54 -48.05 39.96
CA ILE A 408 52.79 -48.31 41.39
C ILE A 408 52.19 -49.67 41.77
N LYS A 409 50.97 -49.96 41.32
CA LYS A 409 50.28 -51.22 41.58
C LYS A 409 51.04 -52.42 40.98
N ILE A 410 51.58 -52.28 39.76
CA ILE A 410 52.43 -53.29 39.13
C ILE A 410 53.69 -53.52 39.97
N GLU A 411 54.38 -52.47 40.41
CA GLU A 411 55.59 -52.60 41.23
C GLU A 411 55.32 -53.31 42.57
N THR A 412 54.21 -53.00 43.24
CA THR A 412 53.79 -53.70 44.47
C THR A 412 53.52 -55.18 44.21
N LEU A 413 52.78 -55.52 43.15
CA LEU A 413 52.48 -56.91 42.79
C LEU A 413 53.75 -57.68 42.41
N GLU A 414 54.72 -57.04 41.74
CA GLU A 414 56.02 -57.65 41.47
C GLU A 414 56.82 -57.92 42.74
N LYS A 415 56.77 -57.01 43.72
CA LYS A 415 57.44 -57.19 45.01
C LYS A 415 56.81 -58.36 45.78
N GLU A 416 55.49 -58.40 45.87
CA GLU A 416 54.75 -59.52 46.46
C GLU A 416 55.06 -60.84 45.74
N LYS A 417 55.10 -60.85 44.41
CA LYS A 417 55.48 -62.03 43.62
C LYS A 417 56.90 -62.51 43.95
N ARG A 418 57.87 -61.59 44.14
CA ARG A 418 59.24 -61.94 44.56
C ARG A 418 59.27 -62.53 45.97
N GLU A 419 58.46 -62.00 46.89
CA GLU A 419 58.34 -62.51 48.26
C GLU A 419 57.67 -63.88 48.31
N ILE A 420 56.59 -64.10 47.57
CA ILE A 420 55.93 -65.40 47.41
C ILE A 420 56.88 -66.41 46.76
N ALA A 421 57.66 -66.02 45.75
CA ALA A 421 58.65 -66.88 45.13
C ALA A 421 59.75 -67.31 46.13
N LYS A 422 60.21 -66.40 47.00
CA LYS A 422 61.13 -66.73 48.11
C LYS A 422 60.50 -67.68 49.12
N LEU A 423 59.23 -67.44 49.49
CA LEU A 423 58.48 -68.28 50.43
C LEU A 423 58.28 -69.70 49.87
N ASN A 424 57.89 -69.81 48.61
CA ASN A 424 57.78 -71.09 47.89
C ASN A 424 59.14 -71.79 47.83
N GLY A 425 60.23 -71.08 47.57
CA GLY A 425 61.58 -71.66 47.62
C GLY A 425 61.95 -72.23 49.00
N LEU A 426 61.54 -71.55 50.08
CA LEU A 426 61.74 -72.03 51.46
C LEU A 426 60.86 -73.24 51.80
N LEU A 427 59.60 -73.25 51.36
CA LEU A 427 58.67 -74.36 51.52
C LEU A 427 59.15 -75.61 50.76
N THR A 428 59.59 -75.44 49.51
CA THR A 428 60.19 -76.54 48.72
C THR A 428 61.43 -77.10 49.41
N LYS A 429 62.31 -76.24 49.97
CA LYS A 429 63.48 -76.68 50.75
C LYS A 429 63.10 -77.41 52.04
N LYS A 430 62.04 -76.97 52.74
CA LYS A 430 61.52 -77.65 53.94
C LYS A 430 60.93 -79.01 53.60
N LEU A 431 60.11 -79.10 52.56
CA LEU A 431 59.52 -80.36 52.09
C LEU A 431 60.60 -81.37 51.66
N SER A 432 61.65 -80.92 50.98
CA SER A 432 62.78 -81.78 50.61
C SER A 432 63.64 -82.23 51.80
N SER A 433 63.64 -81.49 52.91
CA SER A 433 64.37 -81.87 54.14
C SER A 433 63.54 -82.75 55.09
N THR A 434 62.22 -82.81 54.93
CA THR A 434 61.34 -83.82 55.57
C THR A 434 61.31 -85.19 54.88
N CYS A 435 61.89 -85.34 53.66
CA CYS A 435 62.01 -86.64 52.98
C CYS A 435 63.25 -87.46 53.37
N LEU A 436 64.00 -87.09 54.42
CA LEU A 436 65.18 -87.83 54.90
C LEU A 436 64.99 -88.46 56.30
N PHE A 437 63.75 -88.68 56.74
CA PHE A 437 63.45 -89.51 57.91
C PHE A 437 62.28 -90.46 57.62
N SER A 438 62.54 -91.45 56.76
CA SER A 438 61.93 -92.78 56.88
C SER A 438 62.90 -93.80 56.28
N ASP A 439 63.75 -94.34 57.14
CA ASP A 439 64.52 -95.55 56.90
C ASP A 439 63.61 -96.74 56.55
N GLY A 440 64.08 -97.55 55.60
CA GLY A 440 64.16 -99.00 55.80
C GLY A 440 63.10 -99.88 55.12
N LYS A 441 63.39 -100.32 53.89
CA LYS A 441 63.65 -101.74 53.52
C LYS A 441 63.71 -101.94 52.00
N ASN A 442 64.92 -101.91 51.45
CA ASN A 442 65.65 -103.07 50.90
C ASN A 442 66.97 -102.60 50.30
#